data_AF-A0A1T5NAK9-F1
#
_entry.id   AF-A0A1T5NAK9-F1
#
_cell.length_a   1.000
_cell.length_b   1.000
_cell.length_c   1.000
_cell.angle_alpha   90.00
_cell.angle_beta   90.00
_cell.angle_gamma   90.00
#
_symmetry.space_group_name_H-M   'P 1'
#
loop_
_entity.id
_entity.type
_entity.pdbx_description
1 polymer ?
#
loop_
_entity_poly.entity_id
_entity_poly.type
_entity_poly.pdbx_seq_one_letter_code
_entity_poly.pdbx_strand_id
1 'polypeptide(L)'
;MKRSDYLRQGKSENYQDAEAKGLLKAGEVAVLLSKQFNTKISAKELSVFSTEWHHAGVFKGAKNGRLIGRKVYFFSAAAVSHISLDAILANRNKAAEKPLPDNSPVQGWYPQFFRMTDPVTRRTFPKPFIGIYKGPAAKAPKGFKALPDDAFATAEKLRGKELKPGEEPRF
;
A
#
# COMPACT_ATOMS: atom_id res chain seq x y z
N MET A 1 26.96 17.62 -8.47
CA MET A 1 27.35 16.41 -7.70
C MET A 1 27.35 15.22 -8.66
N LYS A 2 28.22 14.21 -8.49
CA LYS A 2 28.26 13.05 -9.42
C LYS A 2 27.22 12.01 -8.98
N ARG A 3 26.64 11.30 -9.95
CA ARG A 3 25.54 10.32 -9.72
C ARG A 3 25.90 9.20 -8.74
N SER A 4 27.19 8.90 -8.61
CA SER A 4 27.77 7.92 -7.67
C SER A 4 27.59 8.30 -6.20
N ASP A 5 27.49 9.59 -5.88
CA ASP A 5 27.39 10.07 -4.50
C ASP A 5 25.96 9.92 -3.98
N TYR A 6 24.94 10.02 -4.86
CA TYR A 6 23.53 9.81 -4.53
C TYR A 6 23.25 8.42 -3.94
N LEU A 7 23.89 7.39 -4.51
CA LEU A 7 23.75 6.00 -4.05
C LEU A 7 24.45 5.77 -2.71
N ARG A 8 25.62 6.40 -2.47
CA ARG A 8 26.36 6.28 -1.21
C ARG A 8 25.68 6.96 -0.03
N GLN A 9 24.99 8.07 -0.26
CA GLN A 9 24.26 8.79 0.79
C GLN A 9 22.84 8.26 1.02
N GLY A 10 22.36 7.37 0.16
CA GLY A 10 20.99 6.88 0.24
C GLY A 10 19.97 8.01 0.10
N LYS A 11 20.20 8.97 -0.79
CA LYS A 11 19.29 10.08 -1.08
C LYS A 11 19.08 10.14 -2.59
N SER A 12 17.83 10.26 -3.06
CA SER A 12 17.60 10.55 -4.48
C SER A 12 18.08 11.95 -4.83
N GLU A 13 18.37 12.21 -6.10
CA GLU A 13 18.70 13.55 -6.61
C GLU A 13 17.64 14.58 -6.18
N ASN A 14 16.37 14.27 -6.41
CA ASN A 14 15.25 15.12 -5.96
C ASN A 14 15.19 15.37 -4.45
N TYR A 15 15.73 14.45 -3.63
CA TYR A 15 15.77 14.63 -2.18
C TYR A 15 16.80 15.70 -1.81
N GLN A 16 17.97 15.69 -2.45
CA GLN A 16 18.98 16.72 -2.23
C GLN A 16 18.54 18.07 -2.81
N ASP A 17 17.85 18.06 -3.94
CA ASP A 17 17.24 19.27 -4.51
C ASP A 17 16.18 19.88 -3.57
N ALA A 18 15.39 19.04 -2.89
CA ALA A 18 14.43 19.50 -1.89
C ALA A 18 15.13 20.16 -0.68
N GLU A 19 16.25 19.59 -0.23
CA GLU A 19 17.10 20.21 0.80
C GLU A 19 17.72 21.53 0.30
N ALA A 20 18.18 21.59 -0.96
CA ALA A 20 18.76 22.80 -1.56
C ALA A 20 17.72 23.92 -1.76
N LYS A 21 16.46 23.57 -2.01
CA LYS A 21 15.31 24.49 -2.06
C LYS A 21 14.88 25.01 -0.68
N GLY A 22 15.49 24.53 0.40
CA GLY A 22 15.16 24.93 1.77
C GLY A 22 13.83 24.35 2.27
N LEU A 23 13.35 23.24 1.70
CA LEU A 23 12.14 22.59 2.16
C LEU A 23 12.37 21.85 3.48
N LEU A 24 11.43 21.99 4.40
CA LEU A 24 11.49 21.39 5.73
C LEU A 24 10.99 19.95 5.69
N LYS A 25 11.64 19.05 6.42
CA LYS A 25 11.20 17.65 6.50
C LYS A 25 10.01 17.51 7.43
N ALA A 26 9.16 16.52 7.18
CA ALA A 26 8.00 16.22 8.04
C ALA A 26 8.33 16.08 9.54
N GLY A 27 9.53 15.55 9.86
CA GLY A 27 9.99 15.44 11.25
C GLY A 27 10.27 16.80 11.89
N GLU A 28 10.89 17.71 11.14
CA GLU A 28 11.21 19.07 11.60
C GLU A 28 9.92 19.88 11.75
N VAL A 29 9.02 19.81 10.77
CA VAL A 29 7.70 20.44 10.82
C VAL A 29 6.87 19.91 11.99
N ALA A 30 6.90 18.59 12.25
CA ALA A 30 6.19 18.01 13.38
C ALA A 30 6.68 18.57 14.72
N VAL A 31 7.99 18.77 14.89
CA VAL A 31 8.55 19.39 16.10
C VAL A 31 8.14 20.85 16.21
N LEU A 32 8.20 21.62 15.12
CA LEU A 32 7.79 23.03 15.09
C LEU A 32 6.32 23.19 15.47
N LEU A 33 5.42 22.47 14.80
CA LEU A 33 3.99 22.54 15.07
C LEU A 33 3.65 21.97 16.45
N SER A 34 4.37 20.96 16.93
CA SER A 34 4.15 20.43 18.29
C SER A 34 4.43 21.49 19.36
N LYS A 35 5.47 22.30 19.16
CA LYS A 35 5.80 23.44 20.04
C LYS A 35 4.76 24.55 19.91
N GLN A 36 4.39 24.90 18.67
CA GLN A 36 3.43 25.98 18.39
C GLN A 36 2.05 25.72 18.98
N PHE A 37 1.54 24.49 18.87
CA PHE A 37 0.20 24.11 19.34
C PHE A 37 0.21 23.43 20.70
N ASN A 38 1.36 23.35 21.36
CA ASN A 38 1.56 22.63 22.63
C ASN A 38 0.92 21.22 22.63
N THR A 39 0.99 20.53 21.51
CA THR A 39 0.30 19.25 21.27
C THR A 39 1.25 18.30 20.56
N LYS A 40 1.30 17.04 20.99
CA LYS A 40 2.16 16.04 20.32
C LYS A 40 1.65 15.76 18.90
N ILE A 41 2.45 16.13 17.91
CA ILE A 41 2.21 15.90 16.48
C ILE A 41 3.33 15.02 15.93
N SER A 42 2.98 13.98 15.20
CA SER A 42 3.92 13.08 14.55
C SER A 42 4.07 13.39 13.06
N ALA A 43 5.25 13.12 12.50
CA ALA A 43 5.52 13.29 11.07
C ALA A 43 4.55 12.50 10.17
N LYS A 44 3.98 11.39 10.66
CA LYS A 44 3.02 10.56 9.92
C LYS A 44 1.69 11.29 9.70
N GLU A 45 1.24 12.05 10.70
CA GLU A 45 0.00 12.84 10.63
C GLU A 45 0.13 14.00 9.65
N LEU A 46 1.35 14.50 9.43
CA LEU A 46 1.60 15.61 8.52
C LEU A 46 1.71 15.20 7.04
N SER A 47 1.86 13.91 6.73
CA SER A 47 2.10 13.44 5.36
C SER A 47 1.06 13.91 4.33
N VAL A 48 -0.19 14.12 4.74
CA VAL A 48 -1.29 14.61 3.89
C VAL A 48 -1.11 16.07 3.47
N PHE A 49 -0.40 16.87 4.26
CA PHE A 49 -0.15 18.29 4.00
C PHE A 49 1.19 18.54 3.28
N SER A 50 1.89 17.47 2.89
CA SER A 50 3.20 17.59 2.26
C SER A 50 3.12 18.24 0.88
N THR A 51 4.08 19.10 0.57
CA THR A 51 4.18 19.73 -0.75
C THR A 51 4.76 18.74 -1.75
N GLU A 52 5.75 17.96 -1.32
CA GLU A 52 6.36 16.92 -2.14
C GLU A 52 6.90 15.78 -1.27
N TRP A 53 7.18 14.65 -1.90
CA TRP A 53 7.78 13.50 -1.24
C TRP A 53 8.85 12.90 -2.13
N HIS A 54 9.96 12.50 -1.51
CA HIS A 54 11.09 11.88 -2.21
C HIS A 54 11.55 10.62 -1.49
N HIS A 55 12.24 9.76 -2.22
CA HIS A 55 12.84 8.57 -1.64
C HIS A 55 14.15 8.93 -0.93
N ALA A 56 14.16 8.77 0.40
CA ALA A 56 15.40 8.65 1.14
C ALA A 56 15.86 7.20 1.00
N GLY A 57 16.62 6.92 -0.06
CA GLY A 57 17.42 5.70 -0.17
C GLY A 57 16.64 4.40 -0.05
N VAL A 58 17.37 3.33 0.25
CA VAL A 58 16.84 1.98 0.32
C VAL A 58 17.21 1.38 1.68
N PHE A 59 16.20 1.06 2.49
CA PHE A 59 16.38 0.54 3.84
C PHE A 59 15.90 -0.90 3.93
N LYS A 60 16.52 -1.71 4.81
CA LYS A 60 16.04 -3.06 5.09
C LYS A 60 14.72 -2.99 5.87
N GLY A 61 13.64 -3.49 5.27
CA GLY A 61 12.32 -3.52 5.86
C GLY A 61 12.24 -4.46 7.06
N ALA A 62 11.65 -3.98 8.17
CA ALA A 62 11.63 -4.67 9.46
C ALA A 62 10.93 -6.04 9.46
N LYS A 63 9.92 -6.25 8.60
CA LYS A 63 9.14 -7.51 8.59
C LYS A 63 9.74 -8.63 7.75
N ASN A 64 10.33 -8.31 6.59
CA ASN A 64 10.66 -9.33 5.58
C ASN A 64 12.12 -9.25 5.09
N GLY A 65 12.95 -8.39 5.67
CA GLY A 65 14.33 -8.17 5.22
C GLY A 65 14.48 -7.61 3.81
N ARG A 66 13.36 -7.34 3.12
CA ARG A 66 13.34 -6.74 1.78
C ARG A 66 13.78 -5.29 1.87
N LEU A 67 14.57 -4.87 0.88
CA LEU A 67 14.92 -3.49 0.66
C LEU A 67 13.67 -2.69 0.25
N ILE A 68 13.31 -1.68 1.05
CA ILE A 68 12.17 -0.79 0.84
C ILE A 68 12.68 0.65 0.81
N GLY A 69 12.25 1.42 -0.18
CA GLY A 69 12.51 2.85 -0.22
C GLY A 69 11.72 3.59 0.86
N ARG A 70 12.37 4.36 1.73
CA ARG A 70 11.66 5.18 2.72
C ARG A 70 11.22 6.48 2.06
N LYS A 71 9.94 6.78 2.12
CA LYS A 71 9.42 8.08 1.70
C LYS A 71 9.69 9.12 2.78
N VAL A 72 10.24 10.26 2.39
CA VAL A 72 10.38 11.45 3.23
C VAL A 72 9.54 12.54 2.59
N TYR A 73 8.72 13.17 3.41
CA TYR A 73 7.82 14.23 3.01
C TYR A 73 8.44 15.58 3.34
N PHE A 74 8.32 16.53 2.42
CA PHE A 74 8.88 17.87 2.48
C PHE A 74 7.78 18.92 2.41
N PHE A 75 8.03 20.06 3.04
CA PHE A 75 7.08 21.15 3.21
C PHE A 75 7.76 22.47 2.86
N SER A 76 7.09 23.30 2.08
CA SER A 76 7.47 24.70 1.96
C SER A 76 7.11 25.47 3.23
N ALA A 77 7.87 26.51 3.58
CA ALA A 77 7.57 27.34 4.74
C ALA A 77 6.14 27.95 4.66
N ALA A 78 5.71 28.35 3.46
CA ALA A 78 4.35 28.82 3.21
C ALA A 78 3.31 27.74 3.54
N ALA A 79 3.50 26.50 3.06
CA ALA A 79 2.59 25.40 3.36
C ALA A 79 2.49 25.13 4.86
N VAL A 80 3.60 25.19 5.61
CA VAL A 80 3.59 24.99 7.08
C VAL A 80 2.72 26.01 7.79
N SER A 81 2.75 27.28 7.37
CA SER A 81 1.97 28.35 8.00
C SER A 81 0.45 28.17 7.87
N HIS A 82 0.00 27.42 6.87
CA HIS A 82 -1.42 27.13 6.64
C HIS A 82 -1.93 25.86 7.35
N ILE A 83 -1.05 25.12 8.03
CA ILE A 83 -1.45 23.92 8.76
C ILE A 83 -2.06 24.33 10.11
N SER A 84 -3.38 24.23 10.22
CA SER A 84 -4.11 24.47 11.46
C SER A 84 -4.18 23.23 12.34
N LEU A 85 -4.30 23.43 13.65
CA LEU A 85 -4.50 22.33 14.60
C LEU A 85 -5.79 21.55 14.29
N ASP A 86 -6.86 22.23 13.92
CA ASP A 86 -8.15 21.60 13.56
C ASP A 86 -8.02 20.67 12.36
N ALA A 87 -7.26 21.05 11.34
CA ALA A 87 -7.01 20.19 10.19
C ALA A 87 -6.22 18.93 10.57
N ILE A 88 -5.25 19.06 11.49
CA ILE A 88 -4.49 17.91 12.01
C ILE A 88 -5.41 16.96 12.79
N LEU A 89 -6.25 17.50 13.67
CA LEU A 89 -7.19 16.71 14.49
C LEU A 89 -8.26 16.03 13.63
N ALA A 90 -8.80 16.72 12.63
CA ALA A 90 -9.75 16.14 11.68
C ALA A 90 -9.16 14.93 10.94
N ASN A 91 -7.90 15.03 10.50
CA ASN A 91 -7.21 13.91 9.87
C ASN A 91 -6.90 12.77 10.84
N ARG A 92 -6.57 13.08 12.10
CA ARG A 92 -6.40 12.08 13.15
C ARG A 92 -7.68 11.28 13.37
N ASN A 93 -8.84 11.95 13.42
CA ASN A 93 -10.14 11.31 13.58
C ASN A 93 -10.50 10.45 12.36
N LYS A 94 -10.33 10.97 11.14
CA LYS A 94 -10.51 10.17 9.91
C LYS A 94 -9.62 8.93 9.85
N ALA A 95 -8.37 9.04 10.32
CA ALA A 95 -7.45 7.90 10.36
C ALA A 95 -7.81 6.86 11.44
N ALA A 96 -8.53 7.28 12.49
CA ALA A 96 -9.08 6.40 13.53
C ALA A 96 -10.37 5.73 13.07
N GLU A 97 -11.21 6.42 12.28
CA GLU A 97 -12.42 5.92 11.62
C GLU A 97 -12.12 5.01 10.42
N LYS A 98 -11.19 4.07 10.56
CA LYS A 98 -11.13 3.00 9.56
C LYS A 98 -12.44 2.23 9.63
N PRO A 99 -13.13 2.00 8.50
CA PRO A 99 -14.33 1.18 8.51
C PRO A 99 -13.98 -0.17 9.13
N LEU A 100 -14.80 -0.61 10.08
CA LEU A 100 -14.66 -1.93 10.68
C LEU A 100 -14.66 -2.97 9.54
N PRO A 101 -13.77 -3.97 9.58
CA PRO A 101 -13.76 -5.01 8.56
C PRO A 101 -15.13 -5.68 8.52
N ASP A 102 -15.73 -5.75 7.34
CA ASP A 102 -16.96 -6.49 7.13
C ASP A 102 -16.70 -7.98 7.37
N ASN A 103 -17.23 -8.48 8.48
CA ASN A 103 -17.07 -9.87 8.88
C ASN A 103 -18.27 -10.74 8.45
N SER A 104 -19.16 -10.22 7.60
CA SER A 104 -20.26 -11.00 7.06
C SER A 104 -19.73 -12.25 6.34
N PRO A 105 -20.38 -13.42 6.53
CA PRO A 105 -19.97 -14.63 5.85
C PRO A 105 -20.31 -14.51 4.35
N VAL A 106 -19.31 -14.69 3.50
CA VAL A 106 -19.47 -14.77 2.05
C VAL A 106 -18.94 -16.10 1.55
N GLN A 107 -19.53 -16.58 0.46
CA GLN A 107 -19.05 -17.76 -0.24
C GLN A 107 -19.11 -17.53 -1.75
N GLY A 108 -18.18 -18.13 -2.47
CA GLY A 108 -18.05 -17.91 -3.90
C GLY A 108 -16.73 -18.41 -4.46
N TRP A 109 -16.40 -17.94 -5.65
CA TRP A 109 -15.21 -18.38 -6.37
C TRP A 109 -14.29 -17.19 -6.69
N TYR A 110 -13.03 -17.47 -7.02
CA TYR A 110 -12.05 -16.48 -7.45
C TYR A 110 -11.00 -17.13 -8.37
N PRO A 111 -10.36 -16.37 -9.26
CA PRO A 111 -9.24 -16.90 -10.05
C PRO A 111 -7.99 -17.08 -9.17
N GLN A 112 -7.55 -18.32 -8.99
CA GLN A 112 -6.33 -18.66 -8.27
C GLN A 112 -5.18 -18.88 -9.26
N PHE A 113 -4.13 -18.09 -9.16
CA PHE A 113 -2.97 -18.20 -10.06
C PHE A 113 -1.85 -19.01 -9.41
N PHE A 114 -1.38 -20.02 -10.14
CA PHE A 114 -0.18 -20.78 -9.78
C PHE A 114 0.93 -20.47 -10.78
N ARG A 115 2.16 -20.30 -10.30
CA ARG A 115 3.33 -20.18 -11.18
C ARG A 115 3.67 -21.56 -11.70
N MET A 116 3.61 -21.74 -13.01
CA MET A 116 4.07 -22.94 -13.69
C MET A 116 5.32 -22.64 -14.50
N THR A 117 6.22 -23.62 -14.57
CA THR A 117 7.42 -23.56 -15.41
C THR A 117 7.21 -24.53 -16.56
N ASP A 118 7.33 -24.02 -17.79
CA ASP A 118 7.34 -24.86 -18.98
C ASP A 118 8.60 -25.74 -18.95
N PRO A 119 8.50 -27.09 -19.01
CA PRO A 119 9.66 -27.97 -18.98
C PRO A 119 10.56 -27.83 -20.21
N VAL A 120 10.01 -27.39 -21.36
CA VAL A 120 10.75 -27.24 -22.62
C VAL A 120 11.43 -25.88 -22.69
N THR A 121 10.68 -24.80 -22.52
CA THR A 121 11.23 -23.44 -22.66
C THR A 121 11.85 -22.89 -21.37
N ARG A 122 11.66 -23.58 -20.23
CA ARG A 122 12.04 -23.15 -18.86
C ARG A 122 11.46 -21.79 -18.46
N ARG A 123 10.49 -21.26 -19.21
CA ARG A 123 9.84 -19.98 -18.90
C ARG A 123 8.80 -20.20 -17.82
N THR A 124 8.73 -19.26 -16.89
CA THR A 124 7.70 -19.25 -15.85
C THR A 124 6.53 -18.39 -16.30
N PHE A 125 5.31 -18.90 -16.13
CA PHE A 125 4.09 -18.16 -16.44
C PHE A 125 3.02 -18.40 -15.36
N PRO A 126 2.17 -17.40 -15.06
CA PRO A 126 1.04 -17.57 -14.16
C PRO A 126 -0.09 -18.30 -14.88
N LYS A 127 -0.57 -19.41 -14.32
CA LYS A 127 -1.69 -20.19 -14.85
C LYS A 127 -2.90 -20.08 -13.91
N PRO A 128 -4.09 -19.69 -14.41
CA PRO A 128 -5.29 -19.53 -13.58
C PRO A 128 -6.03 -20.85 -13.37
N PHE A 129 -6.61 -21.00 -12.18
CA PHE A 129 -7.42 -22.13 -11.73
C PHE A 129 -8.62 -21.61 -10.93
N ILE A 130 -9.64 -22.45 -10.76
CA ILE A 130 -10.83 -22.13 -9.96
C ILE A 130 -10.49 -22.25 -8.47
N GLY A 131 -10.40 -21.11 -7.79
CA GLY A 131 -10.34 -21.04 -6.33
C GLY A 131 -11.74 -20.91 -5.74
N ILE A 132 -11.99 -21.57 -4.61
CA ILE A 132 -13.25 -21.48 -3.88
C ILE A 132 -12.98 -20.91 -2.50
N TYR A 133 -13.80 -19.95 -2.07
CA TYR A 133 -13.67 -19.27 -0.79
C TYR A 133 -14.99 -19.28 -0.03
N LYS A 134 -14.92 -19.56 1.27
CA LYS A 134 -16.01 -19.40 2.25
C LYS A 134 -15.43 -18.82 3.53
N GLY A 135 -15.90 -17.65 3.95
CA GLY A 135 -15.37 -16.95 5.12
C GLY A 135 -15.77 -15.47 5.16
N PRO A 136 -15.11 -14.66 6.02
CA PRO A 136 -15.43 -13.25 6.19
C PRO A 136 -15.20 -12.42 4.91
N ALA A 137 -16.12 -11.51 4.56
CA ALA A 137 -16.02 -10.63 3.40
C ALA A 137 -14.71 -9.83 3.35
N ALA A 138 -14.24 -9.32 4.50
CA ALA A 138 -12.98 -8.59 4.61
C ALA A 138 -11.72 -9.41 4.23
N LYS A 139 -11.83 -10.74 4.17
CA LYS A 139 -10.75 -11.66 3.79
C LYS A 139 -10.97 -12.30 2.42
N ALA A 140 -11.97 -11.86 1.66
CA ALA A 140 -12.24 -12.36 0.32
C ALA A 140 -11.02 -12.14 -0.61
N PRO A 141 -10.58 -13.16 -1.36
CA PRO A 141 -9.46 -13.03 -2.30
C PRO A 141 -9.71 -12.01 -3.42
N LYS A 142 -8.64 -11.53 -4.05
CA LYS A 142 -8.75 -10.62 -5.20
C LYS A 142 -9.51 -11.31 -6.35
N GLY A 143 -10.50 -10.61 -6.90
CA GLY A 143 -11.35 -11.14 -7.99
C GLY A 143 -12.42 -12.11 -7.53
N PHE A 144 -12.74 -12.14 -6.23
CA PHE A 144 -13.85 -12.91 -5.68
C PHE A 144 -15.18 -12.51 -6.30
N LYS A 145 -15.96 -13.52 -6.69
CA LYS A 145 -17.35 -13.41 -7.13
C LYS A 145 -18.21 -14.25 -6.20
N ALA A 146 -19.15 -13.60 -5.53
CA ALA A 146 -20.10 -14.28 -4.65
C ALA A 146 -20.97 -15.25 -5.46
N LEU A 147 -21.28 -16.40 -4.88
CA LEU A 147 -22.17 -17.39 -5.47
C LEU A 147 -23.33 -17.71 -4.53
N PRO A 148 -24.55 -17.91 -5.06
CA PRO A 148 -25.64 -18.50 -4.28
C PRO A 148 -25.32 -19.95 -3.88
N ASP A 149 -26.05 -20.50 -2.91
CA ASP A 149 -25.78 -21.81 -2.31
C ASP A 149 -25.74 -22.96 -3.33
N ASP A 150 -26.64 -22.94 -4.31
CA ASP A 150 -26.74 -23.92 -5.39
C ASP A 150 -25.52 -23.89 -6.31
N ALA A 151 -25.14 -22.71 -6.80
CA ALA A 151 -23.95 -22.53 -7.63
C ALA A 151 -22.66 -22.82 -6.85
N PHE A 152 -22.62 -22.51 -5.55
CA PHE A 152 -21.47 -22.79 -4.70
C PHE A 152 -21.20 -24.29 -4.58
N ALA A 153 -22.25 -25.10 -4.40
CA ALA A 153 -22.13 -26.57 -4.34
C ALA A 153 -21.57 -27.17 -5.65
N THR A 154 -21.92 -26.60 -6.80
CA THR A 154 -21.30 -26.98 -8.09
C THR A 154 -19.85 -26.51 -8.17
N ALA A 155 -19.57 -25.28 -7.75
CA ALA A 155 -18.24 -24.68 -7.78
C ALA A 155 -17.22 -25.45 -6.92
N GLU A 156 -17.63 -25.95 -5.76
CA GLU A 156 -16.78 -26.81 -4.91
C GLU A 156 -16.29 -28.06 -5.64
N LYS A 157 -17.12 -28.67 -6.49
CA LYS A 157 -16.74 -29.85 -7.30
C LYS A 157 -15.74 -29.51 -8.41
N LEU A 158 -15.66 -28.24 -8.80
CA LEU A 158 -14.74 -27.73 -9.83
C LEU A 158 -13.49 -27.08 -9.22
N ARG A 159 -13.33 -27.08 -7.90
CA ARG A 159 -12.18 -26.50 -7.21
C ARG A 159 -10.87 -27.06 -7.75
N GLY A 160 -9.94 -26.17 -8.07
CA GLY A 160 -8.62 -26.52 -8.58
C GLY A 160 -8.62 -26.98 -10.05
N LYS A 161 -9.74 -26.90 -10.77
CA LYS A 161 -9.73 -27.06 -12.23
C LYS A 161 -9.08 -25.85 -12.89
N GLU A 162 -8.37 -26.12 -13.97
CA GLU A 162 -7.75 -25.10 -14.80
C GLU A 162 -8.82 -24.19 -15.41
N LEU A 163 -8.55 -22.89 -15.40
CA LEU A 163 -9.36 -21.90 -16.09
C LEU A 163 -8.64 -21.53 -17.39
N LYS A 164 -9.30 -21.64 -18.55
CA LYS A 164 -8.67 -21.17 -19.78
C LYS A 164 -8.58 -19.64 -19.79
N PRO A 165 -7.60 -19.04 -20.49
CA PRO A 165 -7.51 -17.60 -20.62
C PRO A 165 -8.83 -17.01 -21.17
N GLY A 166 -9.43 -16.07 -20.43
CA GLY A 166 -10.68 -15.40 -20.81
C GLY A 166 -11.96 -16.21 -20.56
N GLU A 167 -11.85 -17.43 -20.01
CA GLU A 167 -13.01 -18.25 -19.66
C GLU A 167 -13.63 -17.78 -18.34
N GLU A 168 -14.95 -17.60 -18.32
CA GLU A 168 -15.72 -17.50 -17.08
C GLU A 168 -16.35 -18.86 -16.76
N PRO A 169 -16.03 -19.45 -15.60
CA PRO A 169 -16.58 -20.73 -15.22
C PRO A 169 -18.08 -20.60 -14.93
N ARG A 170 -18.85 -21.55 -15.44
CA ARG A 170 -20.28 -21.69 -15.16
C ARG A 170 -20.47 -22.69 -14.02
N PHE A 171 -21.27 -22.32 -13.04
CA PHE A 171 -21.54 -23.09 -11.82
C PHE A 171 -23.03 -23.33 -11.66
#